data_AF-A0A920IV01-F1
#
_entry.id   AF-A0A920IV01-F1
#
_cell.length_a   1.000
_cell.length_b   1.000
_cell.length_c   1.000
_cell.angle_alpha   90.00
_cell.angle_beta   90.00
_cell.angle_gamma   90.00
#
_symmetry.space_group_name_H-M   'P 1'
#
loop_
_entity.id
_entity.type
_entity.pdbx_description
1 polymer ?
#
loop_
_entity_poly.entity_id
_entity_poly.type
_entity_poly.pdbx_seq_one_letter_code
_entity_poly.pdbx_strand_id
1 'polypeptide(L)'
;MAELNEEIKEIIMYGSDDKIDFSKNFRSGSRIVRNHKFEGVIPNTERRFRETDSEYQKNELAKLLMIAHCDECNGSRLRKESRNVFVNNKPINMITEMKISDALEFISSTKLKGSQKVIAEKILKEINDRLSFLLDVGLNYLTLDRSAESLSGGESQRIRLASQIGSGLVGVTYVLDEPSIGLHQRDNARLIKTLKNLKSFGNT
;
A
#
# COMPACT_ATOMS: atom_id res chain seq x y z
N MET A 1 -13.90 29.43 8.49
CA MET A 1 -13.92 29.39 7.01
C MET A 1 -15.33 29.24 6.41
N ALA A 2 -16.41 29.18 7.22
CA ALA A 2 -17.77 29.00 6.73
C ALA A 2 -18.47 30.28 6.22
N GLU A 3 -17.81 31.45 6.27
CA GLU A 3 -18.43 32.76 5.97
C GLU A 3 -17.82 33.49 4.76
N LEU A 4 -16.92 32.86 4.00
CA LEU A 4 -16.36 33.45 2.78
C LEU A 4 -17.21 33.09 1.56
N ASN A 5 -17.45 34.08 0.69
CA ASN A 5 -18.03 33.86 -0.63
C ASN A 5 -17.19 32.84 -1.43
N GLU A 6 -17.84 31.94 -2.16
CA GLU A 6 -17.19 30.89 -2.96
C GLU A 6 -16.21 31.49 -3.98
N GLU A 7 -16.53 32.63 -4.56
CA GLU A 7 -15.64 33.33 -5.50
C GLU A 7 -14.32 33.75 -4.85
N ILE A 8 -14.37 34.22 -3.59
CA ILE A 8 -13.17 34.59 -2.85
C ILE A 8 -12.35 33.35 -2.49
N LYS A 9 -13.02 32.23 -2.16
CA LYS A 9 -12.33 30.95 -1.89
C LYS A 9 -11.61 30.46 -3.15
N GLU A 10 -12.26 30.49 -4.30
CA GLU A 10 -11.66 30.14 -5.59
C GLU A 10 -10.42 31.00 -5.88
N ILE A 11 -10.53 32.32 -5.71
CA ILE A 11 -9.40 33.25 -5.90
C ILE A 11 -8.24 32.92 -4.95
N ILE A 12 -8.51 32.63 -3.68
CA ILE A 12 -7.47 32.29 -2.71
C ILE A 12 -6.81 30.94 -3.07
N MET A 13 -7.61 29.95 -3.45
CA MET A 13 -7.12 28.57 -3.65
C MET A 13 -6.41 28.40 -4.99
N TYR A 14 -6.96 28.93 -6.08
CA TYR A 14 -6.49 28.71 -7.45
C TYR A 14 -5.91 29.96 -8.12
N GLY A 15 -6.05 31.12 -7.49
CA GLY A 15 -5.44 32.36 -7.95
C GLY A 15 -6.43 33.30 -8.65
N SER A 16 -5.92 34.44 -9.08
CA SER A 16 -6.67 35.45 -9.81
C SER A 16 -5.96 35.82 -11.10
N ASP A 17 -6.75 36.10 -12.13
CA ASP A 17 -6.25 36.67 -13.39
C ASP A 17 -5.88 38.15 -13.27
N ASP A 18 -6.41 38.84 -12.27
CA ASP A 18 -6.11 40.23 -12.02
C ASP A 18 -4.75 40.38 -11.33
N LYS A 19 -4.08 41.49 -11.63
CA LYS A 19 -2.84 41.83 -10.94
C LYS A 19 -3.16 42.48 -9.60
N ILE A 20 -2.55 41.95 -8.54
CA ILE A 20 -2.75 42.41 -7.17
C ILE A 20 -1.43 42.99 -6.67
N ASP A 21 -1.53 44.06 -5.87
CA ASP A 21 -0.38 44.69 -5.25
C ASP A 21 0.02 43.94 -3.97
N PHE A 22 1.15 43.26 -4.02
CA PHE A 22 1.75 42.61 -2.85
C PHE A 22 2.79 43.52 -2.23
N SER A 23 2.52 44.01 -1.02
CA SER A 23 3.46 44.85 -0.30
C SER A 23 4.15 44.12 0.85
N LYS A 24 5.48 44.17 0.89
CA LYS A 24 6.30 43.63 1.99
C LYS A 24 6.98 44.77 2.74
N ASN A 25 6.76 44.81 4.04
CA ASN A 25 7.42 45.75 4.94
C ASN A 25 8.68 45.11 5.51
N PHE A 26 9.80 45.83 5.44
CA PHE A 26 11.06 45.39 6.03
C PHE A 26 11.26 46.07 7.38
N ARG A 27 12.04 45.43 8.27
CA ARG A 27 12.37 45.99 9.60
C ARG A 27 13.07 47.34 9.53
N SER A 28 13.70 47.67 8.40
CA SER A 28 14.33 48.97 8.09
C SER A 28 13.32 50.10 7.80
N GLY A 29 12.02 49.83 7.74
CA GLY A 29 10.98 50.80 7.40
C GLY A 29 10.72 50.99 5.91
N SER A 30 11.56 50.41 5.03
CA SER A 30 11.32 50.41 3.58
C SER A 30 10.17 49.48 3.20
N ARG A 31 9.30 49.94 2.28
CA ARG A 31 8.18 49.16 1.70
C ARG A 31 8.46 48.86 0.24
N ILE A 32 8.36 47.58 -0.15
CA ILE A 32 8.41 47.17 -1.55
C ILE A 32 7.00 46.70 -1.95
N VAL A 33 6.45 47.28 -3.02
CA VAL A 33 5.20 46.86 -3.64
C VAL A 33 5.52 46.16 -4.95
N ARG A 34 4.98 44.95 -5.14
CA ARG A 34 5.09 44.19 -6.39
C ARG A 34 3.70 43.91 -6.94
N ASN A 35 3.45 44.41 -8.14
CA ASN A 35 2.22 44.16 -8.87
C ASN A 35 2.36 42.89 -9.72
N HIS A 36 1.65 41.82 -9.37
CA HIS A 36 1.64 40.57 -10.14
C HIS A 36 0.36 39.78 -9.91
N LYS A 37 0.08 38.82 -10.79
CA LYS A 37 -1.03 37.90 -10.62
C LYS A 37 -0.80 37.02 -9.39
N PHE A 38 -1.85 36.80 -8.63
CA PHE A 38 -1.80 35.83 -7.53
C PHE A 38 -1.98 34.42 -8.10
N GLU A 39 -0.97 33.56 -7.97
CA GLU A 39 -1.02 32.21 -8.56
C GLU A 39 -1.93 31.22 -7.79
N GLY A 40 -2.43 31.60 -6.61
CA GLY A 40 -3.23 30.72 -5.75
C GLY A 40 -2.38 29.87 -4.80
N VAL A 41 -2.98 29.46 -3.68
CA VAL A 41 -2.30 28.63 -2.67
C VAL A 41 -2.02 27.22 -3.19
N ILE A 42 -2.96 26.59 -3.91
CA ILE A 42 -2.80 25.22 -4.41
C ILE A 42 -1.72 25.18 -5.50
N PRO A 43 -1.79 25.99 -6.59
CA PRO A 43 -0.77 25.95 -7.63
C PRO A 43 0.63 26.33 -7.12
N ASN A 44 0.73 27.30 -6.20
CA ASN A 44 1.99 27.63 -5.54
C ASN A 44 2.59 26.42 -4.81
N THR A 45 1.77 25.75 -3.99
CA THR A 45 2.20 24.61 -3.17
C THR A 45 2.63 23.45 -4.07
N GLU A 46 1.83 23.11 -5.08
CA GLU A 46 2.12 22.04 -6.02
C GLU A 46 3.41 22.29 -6.81
N ARG A 47 3.57 23.50 -7.36
CA ARG A 47 4.78 23.90 -8.08
C ARG A 47 6.01 23.82 -7.18
N ARG A 48 5.95 24.39 -5.96
CA ARG A 48 7.06 24.33 -4.99
C ARG A 48 7.41 22.91 -4.59
N PHE A 49 6.43 22.01 -4.46
CA PHE A 49 6.69 20.61 -4.15
C PHE A 49 7.43 19.90 -5.28
N ARG A 50 7.09 20.20 -6.55
CA ARG A 50 7.74 19.63 -7.73
C ARG A 50 9.14 20.20 -8.00
N GLU A 51 9.33 21.51 -7.79
CA GLU A 51 10.55 22.24 -8.17
C GLU A 51 11.60 22.35 -7.06
N THR A 52 11.26 22.10 -5.79
CA THR A 52 12.22 22.25 -4.68
C THR A 52 13.26 21.14 -4.67
N ASP A 53 14.54 21.51 -4.64
CA ASP A 53 15.66 20.58 -4.42
C ASP A 53 15.89 20.25 -2.92
N SER A 54 15.25 21.00 -2.01
CA SER A 54 15.38 20.78 -0.57
C SER A 54 14.43 19.68 -0.07
N GLU A 55 14.99 18.61 0.47
CA GLU A 55 14.22 17.52 1.10
C GLU A 55 13.36 18.00 2.27
N TYR A 56 13.88 18.91 3.10
CA TYR A 56 13.11 19.48 4.21
C TYR A 56 11.84 20.18 3.72
N GLN A 57 11.96 21.05 2.72
CA GLN A 57 10.80 21.74 2.14
C GLN A 57 9.84 20.76 1.47
N LYS A 58 10.37 19.74 0.77
CA LYS A 58 9.56 18.71 0.13
C LYS A 58 8.73 17.92 1.16
N ASN A 59 9.34 17.55 2.28
CA ASN A 59 8.67 16.84 3.36
C ASN A 59 7.63 17.70 4.09
N GLU A 60 7.88 18.99 4.30
CA GLU A 60 6.88 19.90 4.87
C GLU A 60 5.66 20.06 3.95
N LEU A 61 5.88 20.23 2.64
CA LEU A 61 4.80 20.35 1.66
C LEU A 61 4.05 19.02 1.47
N ALA A 62 4.74 17.87 1.58
CA ALA A 62 4.10 16.56 1.48
C ALA A 62 3.01 16.34 2.53
N LYS A 63 3.08 16.99 3.70
CA LYS A 63 2.04 16.92 4.75
C LYS A 63 0.69 17.48 4.32
N LEU A 64 0.67 18.31 3.28
CA LEU A 64 -0.55 18.90 2.71
C LEU A 64 -1.15 18.03 1.60
N LEU A 65 -0.47 16.95 1.22
CA LEU A 65 -0.90 16.05 0.16
C LEU A 65 -1.58 14.80 0.75
N MET A 66 -2.47 14.21 -0.04
CA MET A 66 -3.08 12.92 0.24
C MET A 66 -2.70 11.93 -0.86
N ILE A 67 -2.49 10.67 -0.49
CA ILE A 67 -2.31 9.59 -1.45
C ILE A 67 -3.66 9.28 -2.09
N ALA A 68 -3.74 9.40 -3.41
CA ALA A 68 -4.91 9.04 -4.20
C ALA A 68 -4.57 7.90 -5.17
N HIS A 69 -5.60 7.24 -5.70
CA HIS A 69 -5.41 6.30 -6.79
C HIS A 69 -4.94 7.05 -8.05
N CYS A 70 -3.97 6.48 -8.75
CA CYS A 70 -3.52 7.00 -10.03
C CYS A 70 -4.62 6.85 -11.08
N ASP A 71 -4.97 7.92 -11.79
CA ASP A 71 -6.05 7.93 -12.79
C ASP A 71 -5.82 6.96 -13.96
N GLU A 72 -4.56 6.72 -14.36
CA GLU A 72 -4.24 5.85 -15.49
C GLU A 72 -4.38 4.36 -15.16
N CYS A 73 -3.89 3.96 -13.98
CA CYS A 73 -3.84 2.56 -13.56
C CYS A 73 -4.93 2.19 -12.55
N ASN A 74 -5.69 3.17 -12.06
CA ASN A 74 -6.67 3.05 -10.99
C ASN A 74 -6.12 2.34 -9.75
N GLY A 75 -4.86 2.62 -9.39
CA GLY A 75 -4.19 1.98 -8.25
C GLY A 75 -3.59 0.59 -8.50
N SER A 76 -3.79 -0.03 -9.66
CA SER A 76 -3.25 -1.37 -9.96
C SER A 76 -1.73 -1.44 -10.06
N ARG A 77 -1.05 -0.29 -10.24
CA ARG A 77 0.42 -0.16 -10.42
C ARG A 77 0.97 -0.93 -11.64
N LEU A 78 0.09 -1.28 -12.59
CA LEU A 78 0.43 -2.06 -13.78
C LEU A 78 0.08 -1.30 -15.06
N ARG A 79 0.85 -1.59 -16.12
CA ARG A 79 0.54 -1.11 -17.48
C ARG A 79 -0.76 -1.70 -18.00
N LYS A 80 -1.36 -1.07 -19.01
CA LYS A 80 -2.64 -1.50 -19.60
C LYS A 80 -2.55 -2.91 -20.19
N GLU A 81 -1.43 -3.24 -20.83
CA GLU A 81 -1.20 -4.56 -21.44
C GLU A 81 -1.13 -5.65 -20.38
N SER A 82 -0.44 -5.40 -19.26
CA SER A 82 -0.33 -6.33 -18.14
C SER A 82 -1.68 -6.60 -17.46
N ARG A 83 -2.55 -5.59 -17.38
CA ARG A 83 -3.93 -5.74 -16.87
C ARG A 83 -4.82 -6.57 -17.78
N ASN A 84 -4.47 -6.72 -19.05
CA ASN A 84 -5.22 -7.53 -20.03
C ASN A 84 -4.71 -8.98 -20.11
N VAL A 85 -3.89 -9.43 -19.15
CA VAL A 85 -3.52 -10.84 -19.00
C VAL A 85 -4.44 -11.50 -17.98
N PHE A 86 -5.19 -12.51 -18.42
CA PHE A 86 -6.21 -13.17 -17.63
C PHE A 86 -5.79 -14.58 -17.23
N VAL A 87 -6.02 -14.93 -15.96
CA VAL A 87 -5.98 -16.29 -15.45
C VAL A 87 -7.39 -16.66 -15.04
N ASN A 88 -7.95 -17.73 -15.61
CA ASN A 88 -9.32 -18.17 -15.30
C ASN A 88 -10.36 -17.03 -15.37
N ASN A 89 -10.30 -16.24 -16.45
CA ASN A 89 -11.15 -15.05 -16.70
C ASN A 89 -11.03 -13.89 -15.69
N LYS A 90 -9.98 -13.86 -14.85
CA LYS A 90 -9.67 -12.70 -14.00
C LYS A 90 -8.32 -12.08 -14.35
N PRO A 91 -8.26 -10.74 -14.47
CA PRO A 91 -6.99 -10.05 -14.70
C PRO A 91 -6.13 -10.08 -13.44
N ILE A 92 -4.81 -9.98 -13.61
CA ILE A 92 -3.86 -10.13 -12.50
C ILE A 92 -4.09 -9.15 -11.35
N ASN A 93 -4.45 -7.90 -11.63
CA ASN A 93 -4.69 -6.89 -10.59
C ASN A 93 -5.89 -7.25 -9.70
N MET A 94 -6.96 -7.80 -10.29
CA MET A 94 -8.12 -8.26 -9.54
C MET A 94 -7.79 -9.44 -8.63
N ILE A 95 -6.81 -10.28 -8.99
CA ILE A 95 -6.35 -11.39 -8.14
C ILE A 95 -5.53 -10.84 -6.97
N THR A 96 -4.70 -9.80 -7.18
CA THR A 96 -3.92 -9.18 -6.10
C THR A 96 -4.76 -8.32 -5.15
N GLU A 97 -5.86 -7.76 -5.63
CA GLU A 97 -6.81 -6.98 -4.80
C GLU A 97 -7.69 -7.87 -3.91
N MET A 98 -7.70 -9.20 -4.13
CA MET A 98 -8.46 -10.13 -3.30
C MET A 98 -7.89 -10.25 -1.90
N LYS A 99 -8.78 -10.51 -0.93
CA LYS A 99 -8.37 -11.00 0.39
C LYS A 99 -7.66 -12.33 0.25
N ILE A 100 -6.74 -12.63 1.15
CA ILE A 100 -5.97 -13.88 1.13
C ILE A 100 -6.89 -15.11 1.16
N SER A 101 -8.01 -15.06 1.89
CA SER A 101 -9.03 -16.13 1.87
C SER A 101 -9.60 -16.36 0.47
N ASP A 102 -9.98 -15.28 -0.20
CA ASP A 102 -10.69 -15.30 -1.48
C ASP A 102 -9.72 -15.66 -2.60
N ALA A 103 -8.47 -15.19 -2.49
CA ALA A 103 -7.38 -15.58 -3.38
C ALA A 103 -7.07 -17.08 -3.26
N LEU A 104 -7.05 -17.65 -2.05
CA LEU A 104 -6.83 -19.09 -1.88
C LEU A 104 -7.95 -19.90 -2.55
N GLU A 105 -9.20 -19.51 -2.34
CA GLU A 105 -10.36 -20.15 -2.96
C GLU A 105 -10.30 -20.04 -4.49
N PHE A 106 -9.93 -18.88 -5.02
CA PHE A 106 -9.75 -18.65 -6.45
C PHE A 106 -8.65 -19.55 -7.04
N ILE A 107 -7.48 -19.65 -6.41
CA ILE A 107 -6.38 -20.49 -6.90
C ILE A 107 -6.74 -21.97 -6.77
N SER A 108 -7.38 -22.39 -5.68
CA SER A 108 -7.82 -23.78 -5.46
C SER A 108 -8.90 -24.22 -6.45
N SER A 109 -9.78 -23.30 -6.88
CA SER A 109 -10.83 -23.57 -7.87
C SER A 109 -10.36 -23.44 -9.32
N THR A 110 -9.16 -22.91 -9.55
CA THR A 110 -8.62 -22.69 -10.90
C THR A 110 -8.25 -24.01 -11.57
N LYS A 111 -9.00 -24.37 -12.63
CA LYS A 111 -8.78 -25.59 -13.42
C LYS A 111 -8.16 -25.25 -14.77
N LEU A 112 -6.85 -25.46 -14.88
CA LEU A 112 -6.13 -25.38 -16.15
C LEU A 112 -6.22 -26.70 -16.93
N LYS A 113 -6.14 -26.63 -18.26
CA LYS A 113 -6.25 -27.79 -19.17
C LYS A 113 -4.98 -27.98 -20.00
N GLY A 114 -4.70 -29.23 -20.40
CA GLY A 114 -3.60 -29.56 -21.31
C GLY A 114 -2.23 -29.12 -20.79
N SER A 115 -1.41 -28.54 -21.67
CA SER A 115 -0.05 -28.08 -21.37
C SER A 115 0.01 -27.02 -20.27
N GLN A 116 -0.99 -26.13 -20.18
CA GLN A 116 -1.05 -25.10 -19.15
C GLN A 116 -1.07 -25.70 -17.74
N LYS A 117 -1.79 -26.80 -17.54
CA LYS A 117 -1.84 -27.49 -16.24
C LYS A 117 -0.47 -28.03 -15.86
N VAL A 118 0.18 -28.73 -16.78
CA VAL A 118 1.49 -29.36 -16.53
C VAL A 118 2.55 -28.32 -16.19
N ILE A 119 2.55 -27.18 -16.90
CA ILE A 119 3.50 -26.09 -16.66
C ILE A 119 3.22 -25.39 -15.32
N ALA A 120 1.94 -25.10 -15.03
CA ALA A 120 1.56 -24.30 -13.87
C ALA A 120 1.38 -25.11 -12.58
N GLU A 121 1.38 -26.44 -12.62
CA GLU A 121 1.10 -27.30 -11.46
C GLU A 121 1.95 -26.95 -10.24
N LYS A 122 3.28 -26.85 -10.43
CA LYS A 122 4.21 -26.50 -9.34
C LYS A 122 4.00 -25.06 -8.85
N ILE A 123 3.68 -24.14 -9.74
CA ILE A 123 3.46 -22.72 -9.42
C ILE A 123 2.16 -22.57 -8.62
N LEU A 124 1.07 -23.20 -9.05
CA LEU A 124 -0.21 -23.17 -8.33
C LEU A 124 -0.11 -23.84 -6.97
N LYS A 125 0.67 -24.92 -6.85
CA LYS A 125 0.95 -25.55 -5.56
C LYS A 125 1.66 -24.57 -4.62
N GLU A 126 2.75 -23.95 -5.08
CA GLU A 126 3.51 -22.96 -4.29
C GLU A 126 2.64 -21.77 -3.85
N ILE A 127 1.78 -21.24 -4.72
CA ILE A 127 0.86 -20.16 -4.39
C ILE A 127 -0.15 -20.60 -3.32
N ASN A 128 -0.77 -21.78 -3.50
CA ASN A 128 -1.72 -22.33 -2.53
C ASN A 128 -1.06 -22.53 -1.16
N ASP A 129 0.16 -23.08 -1.12
CA ASP A 129 0.89 -23.33 0.12
C ASP A 129 1.19 -22.00 0.84
N ARG A 130 1.68 -20.97 0.13
CA ARG A 130 1.94 -19.63 0.69
C ARG A 130 0.68 -18.96 1.22
N LEU A 131 -0.42 -18.99 0.46
CA LEU A 131 -1.69 -18.42 0.89
C LEU A 131 -2.24 -19.15 2.13
N SER A 132 -2.09 -20.48 2.17
CA SER A 132 -2.49 -21.30 3.32
C SER A 132 -1.69 -20.95 4.57
N PHE A 133 -0.38 -20.75 4.47
CA PHE A 133 0.43 -20.32 5.62
C PHE A 133 0.00 -18.95 6.15
N LEU A 134 -0.36 -18.01 5.28
CA LEU A 134 -0.89 -16.70 5.70
C LEU A 134 -2.25 -16.83 6.42
N LEU A 135 -3.11 -17.74 5.97
CA LEU A 135 -4.36 -18.08 6.65
C LEU A 135 -4.13 -18.71 8.03
N ASP A 136 -3.16 -19.62 8.13
CA ASP A 136 -2.80 -20.32 9.36
C ASP A 136 -2.28 -19.38 10.46
N VAL A 137 -1.62 -18.28 10.08
CA VAL A 137 -1.21 -17.20 10.99
C VAL A 137 -2.28 -16.12 11.16
N GLY A 138 -3.50 -16.33 10.67
CA GLY A 138 -4.63 -15.43 10.93
C GLY A 138 -4.64 -14.13 10.13
N LEU A 139 -4.02 -14.10 8.95
CA LEU A 139 -3.98 -12.91 8.08
C LEU A 139 -5.01 -12.94 6.95
N ASN A 140 -6.04 -13.77 7.07
CA ASN A 140 -7.03 -14.04 6.02
C ASN A 140 -7.81 -12.80 5.53
N TYR A 141 -7.88 -11.74 6.34
CA TYR A 141 -8.61 -10.51 6.02
C TYR A 141 -7.79 -9.51 5.19
N LEU A 142 -6.47 -9.69 5.09
CA LEU A 142 -5.60 -8.83 4.29
C LEU A 142 -5.77 -9.10 2.80
N THR A 143 -5.61 -8.06 1.98
CA THR A 143 -5.45 -8.20 0.53
C THR A 143 -3.98 -8.36 0.18
N LEU A 144 -3.66 -8.97 -0.97
CA LEU A 144 -2.28 -9.19 -1.40
C LEU A 144 -1.57 -7.90 -1.84
N ASP A 145 -2.33 -6.87 -2.21
CA ASP A 145 -1.84 -5.57 -2.67
C ASP A 145 -1.66 -4.53 -1.54
N ARG A 146 -2.04 -4.88 -0.30
CA ARG A 146 -1.93 -4.01 0.87
C ARG A 146 -0.49 -3.52 1.06
N SER A 147 -0.32 -2.21 1.25
CA SER A 147 1.00 -1.62 1.47
C SER A 147 1.64 -2.17 2.75
N ALA A 148 2.92 -2.57 2.65
CA ALA A 148 3.70 -3.04 3.78
C ALA A 148 3.82 -1.99 4.90
N GLU A 149 3.84 -0.71 4.54
CA GLU A 149 3.92 0.42 5.50
C GLU A 149 2.65 0.56 6.35
N SER A 150 1.51 0.04 5.87
CA SER A 150 0.23 0.09 6.57
C SER A 150 0.02 -1.07 7.56
N LEU A 151 0.96 -2.01 7.60
CA LEU A 151 0.85 -3.20 8.46
C LEU A 151 1.26 -2.86 9.89
N SER A 152 0.50 -3.38 10.85
CA SER A 152 0.89 -3.38 12.25
C SER A 152 2.14 -4.25 12.47
N GLY A 153 2.83 -4.04 13.59
CA GLY A 153 3.98 -4.85 13.98
C GLY A 153 3.66 -6.35 14.05
N GLY A 154 2.52 -6.71 14.65
CA GLY A 154 2.06 -8.10 14.74
C GLY A 154 1.71 -8.71 13.37
N GLU A 155 1.08 -7.95 12.46
CA GLU A 155 0.83 -8.42 11.09
C GLU A 155 2.16 -8.69 10.36
N SER A 156 3.09 -7.75 10.40
CA SER A 156 4.42 -7.88 9.76
C SER A 156 5.19 -9.08 10.31
N GLN A 157 5.16 -9.30 11.62
CA GLN A 157 5.79 -10.45 12.25
C GLN A 157 5.16 -11.78 11.79
N ARG A 158 3.83 -11.84 11.68
CA ARG A 158 3.13 -13.04 11.21
C ARG A 158 3.36 -13.32 9.73
N ILE A 159 3.46 -12.31 8.87
CA ILE A 159 3.88 -12.47 7.47
C ILE A 159 5.29 -13.07 7.41
N ARG A 160 6.20 -12.58 8.25
CA ARG A 160 7.56 -13.12 8.33
C ARG A 160 7.54 -14.59 8.77
N LEU A 161 6.76 -14.93 9.80
CA LEU A 161 6.59 -16.31 10.27
C LEU A 161 6.05 -17.23 9.15
N ALA A 162 4.97 -16.83 8.47
CA ALA A 162 4.42 -17.58 7.34
C ALA A 162 5.46 -17.81 6.22
N SER A 163 6.27 -16.78 5.93
CA SER A 163 7.36 -16.89 4.94
C SER A 163 8.45 -17.87 5.37
N GLN A 164 8.77 -17.93 6.67
CA GLN A 164 9.75 -18.89 7.20
C GLN A 164 9.22 -20.32 7.13
N ILE A 165 7.95 -20.55 7.44
CA ILE A 165 7.34 -21.88 7.34
C ILE A 165 7.37 -22.37 5.88
N GLY A 166 7.07 -21.49 4.93
CA GLY A 166 7.12 -21.82 3.50
C GLY A 166 8.54 -22.04 2.96
N SER A 167 9.59 -21.65 3.67
CA SER A 167 10.97 -21.87 3.22
C SER A 167 11.42 -23.33 3.32
N GLY A 168 10.70 -24.16 4.09
CA GLY A 168 11.01 -25.59 4.24
C GLY A 168 12.37 -25.87 4.90
N LEU A 169 12.94 -24.89 5.62
CA LEU A 169 14.20 -25.07 6.33
C LEU A 169 14.06 -26.06 7.50
N VAL A 170 15.12 -26.82 7.74
CA VAL A 170 15.24 -27.86 8.78
C VAL A 170 16.50 -27.60 9.60
N GLY A 171 16.48 -27.91 10.90
CA GLY A 171 17.63 -27.71 11.79
C GLY A 171 17.87 -26.25 12.17
N VAL A 172 16.87 -25.39 11.99
CA VAL A 172 16.93 -23.97 12.33
C VAL A 172 16.34 -23.74 13.72
N THR A 173 16.98 -22.85 14.49
CA THR A 173 16.45 -22.37 15.77
C THR A 173 15.68 -21.08 15.55
N TYR A 174 14.37 -21.12 15.79
CA TYR A 174 13.48 -19.96 15.65
C TYR A 174 13.24 -19.29 17.01
N VAL A 175 13.78 -18.09 17.18
CA VAL A 175 13.50 -17.25 18.35
C VAL A 175 12.38 -16.28 17.99
N LEU A 176 11.24 -16.41 18.66
CA LEU A 176 10.03 -15.63 18.43
C LEU A 176 9.79 -14.68 19.60
N ASP A 177 9.51 -13.42 19.31
CA ASP A 177 9.20 -12.40 20.32
C ASP A 177 7.69 -12.10 20.34
N GLU A 178 6.97 -12.64 21.31
CA GLU A 178 5.51 -12.47 21.51
C GLU A 178 4.64 -12.59 20.24
N PRO A 179 4.58 -13.77 19.58
CA PRO A 179 3.88 -13.94 18.30
C PRO A 179 2.35 -13.84 18.41
N SER A 180 1.78 -13.76 19.62
CA SER A 180 0.34 -13.62 19.85
C SER A 180 -0.16 -12.18 19.83
N ILE A 181 0.75 -11.18 19.72
CA ILE A 181 0.40 -9.77 19.76
C ILE A 181 -0.56 -9.37 18.63
N GLY A 182 -1.64 -8.67 19.00
CA GLY A 182 -2.67 -8.23 18.06
C GLY A 182 -3.46 -9.37 17.41
N LEU A 183 -3.49 -10.55 18.03
CA LEU A 183 -4.17 -11.74 17.55
C LEU A 183 -5.40 -12.02 18.43
N HIS A 184 -6.55 -12.27 17.80
CA HIS A 184 -7.76 -12.61 18.53
C HIS A 184 -7.65 -14.00 19.17
N GLN A 185 -8.24 -14.20 20.36
CA GLN A 185 -8.13 -15.45 21.12
C GLN A 185 -8.53 -16.71 20.33
N ARG A 186 -9.51 -16.58 19.42
CA ARG A 186 -9.95 -17.67 18.53
C ARG A 186 -8.82 -18.17 17.62
N ASP A 187 -7.97 -17.27 17.14
CA ASP A 187 -6.97 -17.58 16.13
C ASP A 187 -5.62 -17.98 16.77
N ASN A 188 -5.47 -17.81 18.09
CA ASN A 188 -4.32 -18.32 18.86
C ASN A 188 -4.15 -19.83 18.74
N ALA A 189 -5.25 -20.60 18.68
CA ALA A 189 -5.18 -22.04 18.49
C ALA A 189 -4.54 -22.43 17.14
N ARG A 190 -4.80 -21.63 16.09
CA ARG A 190 -4.19 -21.84 14.76
C ARG A 190 -2.70 -21.51 14.80
N LEU A 191 -2.33 -20.36 15.39
CA LEU A 191 -0.94 -20.00 15.58
C LEU A 191 -0.14 -21.11 16.31
N ILE A 192 -0.66 -21.62 17.43
CA ILE A 192 -0.01 -22.70 18.18
C ILE A 192 0.16 -23.96 17.33
N LYS A 193 -0.85 -24.34 16.53
CA LYS A 193 -0.77 -25.48 15.62
C LYS A 193 0.36 -25.26 14.60
N THR A 194 0.46 -24.07 14.05
CA THR A 194 1.49 -23.68 13.08
C THR A 194 2.90 -23.75 13.67
N LEU A 195 3.08 -23.28 14.92
CA LEU A 195 4.36 -23.39 15.62
C LEU A 195 4.75 -24.84 15.92
N LYS A 196 3.77 -25.68 16.30
CA LYS A 196 4.00 -27.12 16.48
C LYS A 196 4.40 -27.80 15.17
N ASN A 197 3.79 -27.42 14.06
CA ASN A 197 4.17 -27.92 12.73
C ASN A 197 5.60 -27.53 12.38
N LEU A 198 5.98 -26.27 12.61
CA LEU A 198 7.34 -25.79 12.39
C LEU A 198 8.37 -26.60 13.19
N LYS A 199 8.07 -26.89 14.47
CA LYS A 199 8.90 -27.78 15.30
C LYS A 199 8.97 -29.20 14.73
N SER A 200 7.84 -29.75 14.27
CA SER A 200 7.78 -31.11 13.73
C SER A 200 8.59 -31.30 12.45
N PHE A 201 8.89 -30.22 11.72
CA PHE A 201 9.82 -30.25 10.58
C PHE A 201 11.30 -30.37 10.97
N GLY A 202 11.61 -30.60 12.25
CA GLY A 202 12.99 -30.76 12.72
C GLY A 202 13.66 -29.43 13.05
N ASN A 203 12.87 -28.42 13.41
CA ASN A 203 13.35 -27.13 13.90
C ASN A 203 13.17 -27.02 15.41
N THR A 204 13.90 -26.10 16.04
CA THR A 204 13.81 -25.81 17.48
C THR A 204 13.15 -24.47 17.73
#